data_AF-A0A846MUR7-F1
#
_entry.id   AF-A0A846MUR7-F1
#
_cell.length_a   1.000
_cell.length_b   1.000
_cell.length_c   1.000
_cell.angle_alpha   90.00
_cell.angle_beta   90.00
_cell.angle_gamma   90.00
#
_symmetry.space_group_name_H-M   'P 1'
#
loop_
_entity.id
_entity.type
_entity.pdbx_description
1 polymer ?
#
loop_
_entity_poly.entity_id
_entity_poly.type
_entity_poly.pdbx_seq_one_letter_code
_entity_poly.pdbx_strand_id
1 'polypeptide(L)'
;MGVDYYLWALQISGVGTLMTGVNFVTTILKMRAPGMNYTRMPMFCWTALASNLLIVAAFPVLTATLAMLLLDRYLGFHFFTNEAGGNAMMFQNLIWIWGHPEVYILVLPAFGIYSEVASTFSSKPLFGYRSMVAATMAICIISFCVWLHHFFTMGAGGDVNGVFGIATMIIAVPTGVKVFNWLFTMYGGRVRFTTPMLWLIGFMLTFLVGGMTGVLLAIPPADFQLHNSLFLVAHFHNVIIGGVVFAAFAGITYWFPKAFGFTLDEGWGKAAFWFAFIGFYVTFMPLYITGLEGMTRRLQHFDRPEWYPWMLVSAFGVVLLAIGAFCQVWQLYISIRTRDQRRDVTGDPWGGRNLEWSTPSPPPMFNFAAIPDVHGEEPYWERKQRAIVVKRLVHEEPEYEPIEMPINSATGFVTAFFTTVIGFAMIWHIWWMAIVGLIGAYATFVVFAWRDVHHIEIPVEEVARIDRANRAARAEALQTGAIS
;
A
#
# COMPACT_ATOMS: atom_id res chain seq x y z
N MET A 1 17.15 11.51 -24.48
CA MET A 1 17.74 10.99 -23.23
C MET A 1 16.82 11.16 -22.01
N GLY A 2 16.57 12.37 -21.48
CA GLY A 2 15.88 12.54 -20.18
C GLY A 2 14.45 11.96 -20.11
N VAL A 3 13.61 12.27 -21.09
CA VAL A 3 12.24 11.71 -21.17
C VAL A 3 12.27 10.21 -21.46
N ASP A 4 13.29 9.72 -22.17
CA ASP A 4 13.43 8.30 -22.49
C ASP A 4 13.71 7.47 -21.24
N TYR A 5 14.46 8.01 -20.26
CA TYR A 5 14.60 7.39 -18.94
C TYR A 5 13.24 7.22 -18.25
N TYR A 6 12.41 8.27 -18.23
CA TYR A 6 11.07 8.22 -17.64
C TYR A 6 10.20 7.15 -18.31
N LEU A 7 10.20 7.11 -19.64
CA LEU A 7 9.40 6.16 -20.42
C LEU A 7 9.82 4.71 -20.17
N TRP A 8 11.11 4.39 -20.34
CA TRP A 8 11.58 3.01 -20.19
C TRP A 8 11.55 2.53 -18.75
N ALA A 9 11.86 3.38 -17.76
CA ALA A 9 11.80 3.00 -16.36
C ALA A 9 10.36 2.64 -15.95
N LEU A 10 9.38 3.45 -16.33
CA LEU A 10 7.97 3.16 -16.03
C LEU A 10 7.40 2.02 -16.85
N GLN A 11 7.80 1.85 -18.12
CA GLN A 11 7.33 0.74 -18.93
C GLN A 11 7.79 -0.60 -18.34
N ILE A 12 9.06 -0.70 -17.96
CA ILE A 12 9.63 -1.92 -17.36
C ILE A 12 9.01 -2.19 -15.99
N SER A 13 8.93 -1.16 -15.13
CA SER A 13 8.32 -1.28 -13.81
C SER A 13 6.83 -1.65 -13.90
N GLY A 14 6.10 -1.05 -14.84
CA GLY A 14 4.67 -1.27 -15.05
C GLY A 14 4.31 -2.71 -15.40
N VAL A 15 5.17 -3.41 -16.16
CA VAL A 15 5.00 -4.86 -16.41
C VAL A 15 5.08 -5.66 -15.10
N GLY A 16 6.06 -5.36 -14.24
CA GLY A 16 6.18 -6.00 -12.92
C GLY A 16 4.96 -5.73 -12.03
N THR A 17 4.47 -4.49 -12.01
CA THR A 17 3.27 -4.14 -11.24
C THR A 17 2.03 -4.86 -11.75
N LEU A 18 1.83 -4.93 -13.07
CA LEU A 18 0.71 -5.66 -13.67
C LEU A 18 0.73 -7.15 -13.30
N MET A 19 1.90 -7.80 -13.39
CA MET A 19 2.08 -9.20 -12.96
C MET A 19 1.76 -9.39 -11.48
N THR A 20 2.15 -8.43 -10.63
CA THR A 20 1.83 -8.43 -9.20
C THR A 20 0.32 -8.37 -8.97
N GLY A 21 -0.39 -7.51 -9.71
CA GLY A 21 -1.85 -7.41 -9.67
C GLY A 21 -2.54 -8.73 -10.00
N VAL A 22 -2.16 -9.35 -11.13
CA VAL A 22 -2.72 -10.65 -11.56
C VAL A 22 -2.44 -11.74 -10.52
N ASN A 23 -1.23 -11.77 -9.96
CA ASN A 23 -0.84 -12.75 -8.95
C ASN A 23 -1.72 -12.66 -7.68
N PHE A 24 -1.86 -11.47 -7.10
CA PHE A 24 -2.65 -11.30 -5.87
C PHE A 24 -4.15 -11.46 -6.09
N VAL A 25 -4.71 -11.04 -7.25
CA VAL A 25 -6.11 -11.34 -7.58
C VAL A 25 -6.33 -12.85 -7.61
N THR A 26 -5.46 -13.59 -8.29
CA THR A 26 -5.57 -15.05 -8.39
C THR A 26 -5.45 -15.71 -7.01
N THR A 27 -4.45 -15.31 -6.24
CA THR A 27 -4.20 -15.82 -4.88
C THR A 27 -5.42 -15.61 -3.97
N ILE A 28 -5.95 -14.39 -3.88
CA ILE A 28 -7.07 -14.07 -2.97
C ILE A 28 -8.35 -14.78 -3.41
N LEU A 29 -8.58 -14.94 -4.72
CA LEU A 29 -9.81 -15.57 -5.21
C LEU A 29 -9.75 -17.12 -5.18
N LYS A 30 -8.58 -17.72 -5.40
CA LYS A 30 -8.44 -19.17 -5.65
C LYS A 30 -7.67 -19.95 -4.59
N MET A 31 -6.80 -19.32 -3.79
CA MET A 31 -5.93 -20.00 -2.83
C MET A 31 -6.34 -19.74 -1.36
N ARG A 32 -7.63 -19.59 -1.10
CA ARG A 32 -8.15 -19.40 0.26
C ARG A 32 -8.22 -20.72 1.01
N ALA A 33 -8.08 -20.64 2.33
CA ALA A 33 -8.31 -21.77 3.21
C ALA A 33 -9.78 -22.26 3.13
N PRO A 34 -10.04 -23.56 3.31
CA PRO A 34 -11.39 -24.11 3.42
C PRO A 34 -12.21 -23.37 4.48
N GLY A 35 -13.51 -23.19 4.21
CA GLY A 35 -14.43 -22.47 5.09
C GLY A 35 -14.33 -20.92 5.06
N MET A 36 -13.27 -20.36 4.47
CA MET A 36 -13.10 -18.91 4.31
C MET A 36 -13.89 -18.39 3.11
N ASN A 37 -15.16 -18.07 3.34
CA ASN A 37 -15.98 -17.36 2.36
C ASN A 37 -15.54 -15.90 2.18
N TYR A 38 -16.03 -15.23 1.14
CA TYR A 38 -15.69 -13.82 0.86
C TYR A 38 -16.02 -12.88 2.03
N THR A 39 -17.12 -13.14 2.74
CA THR A 39 -17.56 -12.32 3.89
C THR A 39 -16.79 -12.59 5.19
N ARG A 40 -15.80 -13.48 5.17
CA ARG A 40 -14.95 -13.84 6.32
C ARG A 40 -13.47 -13.50 6.11
N MET A 41 -13.11 -12.91 4.98
CA MET A 41 -11.73 -12.48 4.74
C MET A 41 -11.41 -11.25 5.60
N PRO A 42 -10.18 -11.13 6.14
CA PRO A 42 -9.73 -9.91 6.80
C PRO A 42 -9.93 -8.67 5.90
N MET A 43 -10.11 -7.50 6.52
CA MET A 43 -10.37 -6.28 5.77
C MET A 43 -9.19 -5.91 4.88
N PHE A 44 -7.96 -6.19 5.33
CA PHE A 44 -6.76 -6.05 4.52
C PHE A 44 -6.81 -6.88 3.22
N CYS A 45 -7.31 -8.11 3.26
CA CYS A 45 -7.44 -8.93 2.04
C CYS A 45 -8.46 -8.34 1.06
N TRP A 46 -9.55 -7.74 1.54
CA TRP A 46 -10.52 -7.06 0.68
C TRP A 46 -9.95 -5.82 0.01
N THR A 47 -9.23 -4.98 0.76
CA THR A 47 -8.65 -3.78 0.18
C THR A 47 -7.46 -4.08 -0.72
N ALA A 48 -6.67 -5.12 -0.41
CA ALA A 48 -5.66 -5.66 -1.31
C ALA A 48 -6.31 -6.19 -2.60
N LEU A 49 -7.40 -6.95 -2.53
CA LEU A 49 -8.12 -7.43 -3.71
C LEU A 49 -8.59 -6.26 -4.58
N ALA A 50 -9.22 -5.24 -3.98
CA ALA A 50 -9.68 -4.07 -4.71
C ALA A 50 -8.52 -3.31 -5.39
N SER A 51 -7.42 -3.09 -4.67
CA SER A 51 -6.21 -2.47 -5.24
C SER A 51 -5.63 -3.28 -6.40
N ASN A 52 -5.54 -4.61 -6.28
CA ASN A 52 -5.01 -5.44 -7.35
C ASN A 52 -5.97 -5.56 -8.56
N LEU A 53 -7.29 -5.49 -8.36
CA LEU A 53 -8.25 -5.36 -9.46
C LEU A 53 -8.05 -4.05 -10.23
N LEU A 54 -7.81 -2.95 -9.53
CA LEU A 54 -7.47 -1.67 -10.14
C LEU A 54 -6.16 -1.75 -10.93
N ILE A 55 -5.13 -2.40 -10.39
CA ILE A 55 -3.85 -2.60 -11.09
C ILE A 55 -4.10 -3.29 -12.43
N VAL A 56 -4.83 -4.41 -12.42
CA VAL A 56 -5.12 -5.21 -13.63
C VAL A 56 -5.87 -4.40 -14.69
N ALA A 57 -6.77 -3.51 -14.28
CA ALA A 57 -7.57 -2.71 -15.20
C ALA A 57 -6.87 -1.40 -15.66
N ALA A 58 -6.09 -0.74 -14.80
CA ALA A 58 -5.53 0.58 -15.08
C ALA A 58 -4.13 0.55 -15.73
N PHE A 59 -3.25 -0.38 -15.35
CA PHE A 59 -1.87 -0.44 -15.87
C PHE A 59 -1.75 -0.71 -17.38
N PRO A 60 -2.66 -1.46 -18.03
CA PRO A 60 -2.65 -1.58 -19.49
C PRO A 60 -2.79 -0.22 -20.19
N VAL A 61 -3.53 0.72 -19.62
CA VAL A 61 -3.69 2.08 -20.17
C VAL A 61 -2.38 2.85 -20.10
N LEU A 62 -1.66 2.80 -18.96
CA LEU A 62 -0.33 3.40 -18.84
C LEU A 62 0.63 2.81 -19.87
N THR A 63 0.66 1.47 -19.96
CA THR A 63 1.53 0.71 -20.86
C THR A 63 1.32 1.15 -22.32
N ALA A 64 0.06 1.28 -22.75
CA ALA A 64 -0.28 1.73 -24.10
C ALA A 64 0.07 3.22 -24.31
N THR A 65 -0.19 4.08 -23.33
CA THR A 65 0.07 5.53 -23.41
C THR A 65 1.56 5.82 -23.54
N LEU A 66 2.39 5.19 -22.72
CA LEU A 66 3.85 5.33 -22.78
C LEU A 66 4.42 4.67 -24.04
N ALA A 67 3.87 3.55 -24.50
CA ALA A 67 4.26 2.93 -25.76
C ALA A 67 3.97 3.85 -26.96
N MET A 68 2.78 4.47 -27.03
CA MET A 68 2.46 5.46 -28.06
C MET A 68 3.44 6.65 -28.03
N LEU A 69 3.77 7.14 -26.84
CA LEU A 69 4.75 8.23 -26.70
C LEU A 69 6.18 7.79 -27.07
N LEU A 70 6.55 6.53 -26.83
CA LEU A 70 7.82 5.97 -27.32
C LEU A 70 7.81 5.85 -28.86
N LEU A 71 6.71 5.44 -29.48
CA LEU A 71 6.58 5.36 -30.95
C LEU A 71 6.73 6.74 -31.60
N ASP A 72 6.10 7.77 -31.03
CA ASP A 72 6.27 9.17 -31.50
C ASP A 72 7.74 9.59 -31.46
N ARG A 73 8.48 9.17 -30.42
CA ARG A 73 9.87 9.57 -30.20
C ARG A 73 10.90 8.76 -31.00
N TYR A 74 10.68 7.47 -31.20
CA TYR A 74 11.67 6.56 -31.80
C TYR A 74 11.40 6.28 -33.28
N LEU A 75 10.13 6.22 -33.68
CA LEU A 75 9.72 5.79 -35.02
C LEU A 75 9.00 6.89 -35.81
N GLY A 76 8.89 8.11 -35.26
CA GLY A 76 8.28 9.25 -35.96
C GLY A 76 6.77 9.10 -36.14
N PHE A 77 6.10 8.43 -35.20
CA PHE A 77 4.63 8.43 -35.16
C PHE A 77 4.12 9.80 -34.70
N HIS A 78 2.81 10.03 -34.86
CA HIS A 78 2.17 11.32 -34.63
C HIS A 78 0.92 11.20 -33.74
N PHE A 79 1.00 10.43 -32.65
CA PHE A 79 -0.12 10.30 -31.70
C PHE A 79 -0.39 11.61 -30.94
N PHE A 80 0.67 12.22 -30.37
CA PHE A 80 0.56 13.36 -29.47
C PHE A 80 1.30 14.62 -29.97
N THR A 81 1.87 14.56 -31.18
CA THR A 81 2.56 15.70 -31.80
C THR A 81 1.58 16.80 -32.22
N ASN A 82 2.07 18.04 -32.32
CA ASN A 82 1.27 19.17 -32.86
C ASN A 82 1.13 19.13 -34.39
N GLU A 83 1.99 18.36 -35.05
CA GLU A 83 2.02 18.19 -36.50
C GLU A 83 1.31 16.89 -36.91
N ALA A 84 1.03 16.76 -38.21
CA ALA A 84 0.49 15.55 -38.84
C ALA A 84 -0.81 14.99 -38.21
N GLY A 85 -1.60 15.86 -37.57
CA GLY A 85 -2.93 15.50 -37.02
C GLY A 85 -2.92 14.90 -35.61
N GLY A 86 -1.77 14.88 -34.92
CA GLY A 86 -1.68 14.44 -33.53
C GLY A 86 -2.43 15.34 -32.54
N ASN A 87 -2.68 14.83 -31.32
CA ASN A 87 -3.43 15.54 -30.29
C ASN A 87 -2.79 15.42 -28.91
N ALA A 88 -2.13 16.48 -28.45
CA ALA A 88 -1.50 16.53 -27.13
C ALA A 88 -2.48 16.41 -25.95
N MET A 89 -3.74 16.85 -26.10
CA MET A 89 -4.75 16.70 -25.04
C MET A 89 -5.16 15.23 -24.84
N MET A 90 -5.04 14.40 -25.88
CA MET A 90 -5.32 12.97 -25.77
C MET A 90 -4.34 12.28 -24.79
N PHE A 91 -3.07 12.70 -24.78
CA PHE A 91 -2.11 12.20 -23.79
C PHE A 91 -2.60 12.47 -22.37
N GLN A 92 -3.10 13.68 -22.09
CA GLN A 92 -3.59 14.02 -20.75
C GLN A 92 -4.83 13.22 -20.38
N ASN A 93 -5.74 13.01 -21.32
CA ASN A 93 -6.89 12.14 -21.05
C ASN A 93 -6.43 10.71 -20.69
N LEU A 94 -5.56 10.09 -21.50
CA LEU A 94 -5.12 8.71 -21.30
C LEU A 94 -4.27 8.52 -20.04
N ILE A 95 -3.34 9.44 -19.76
CA ILE A 95 -2.48 9.31 -18.59
C ILE A 95 -3.29 9.43 -17.30
N TRP A 96 -4.37 10.24 -17.28
CA TRP A 96 -5.21 10.38 -16.09
C TRP A 96 -6.23 9.25 -15.93
N ILE A 97 -6.66 8.60 -17.01
CA ILE A 97 -7.43 7.34 -16.92
C ILE A 97 -6.65 6.29 -16.10
N TRP A 98 -5.32 6.27 -16.18
CA TRP A 98 -4.48 5.50 -15.26
C TRP A 98 -4.23 6.23 -13.93
N GLY A 99 -3.84 7.51 -13.99
CA GLY A 99 -3.24 8.23 -12.87
C GLY A 99 -4.19 8.44 -11.69
N HIS A 100 -5.50 8.55 -11.92
CA HIS A 100 -6.44 8.66 -10.81
C HIS A 100 -6.76 7.31 -10.14
N PRO A 101 -7.04 6.21 -10.86
CA PRO A 101 -7.05 4.88 -10.26
C PRO A 101 -5.77 4.55 -9.47
N GLU A 102 -4.60 4.98 -9.93
CA GLU A 102 -3.32 4.77 -9.23
C GLU A 102 -3.32 5.31 -7.79
N VAL A 103 -3.90 6.49 -7.54
CA VAL A 103 -3.94 7.03 -6.18
C VAL A 103 -4.80 6.17 -5.24
N TYR A 104 -5.80 5.45 -5.78
CA TYR A 104 -6.57 4.49 -5.01
C TYR A 104 -5.86 3.14 -4.84
N ILE A 105 -5.06 2.73 -5.81
CA ILE A 105 -4.17 1.56 -5.70
C ILE A 105 -3.27 1.71 -4.46
N LEU A 106 -2.78 2.93 -4.20
CA LEU A 106 -1.97 3.26 -3.02
C LEU A 106 -2.78 3.29 -1.71
N VAL A 107 -3.94 3.96 -1.69
CA VAL A 107 -4.67 4.24 -0.44
C VAL A 107 -5.51 3.05 0.06
N LEU A 108 -5.98 2.17 -0.84
CA LEU A 108 -6.84 1.05 -0.43
C LEU A 108 -6.11 0.05 0.48
N PRO A 109 -4.90 -0.44 0.15
CA PRO A 109 -4.15 -1.31 1.05
C PRO A 109 -3.87 -0.62 2.39
N ALA A 110 -3.53 0.68 2.37
CA ALA A 110 -3.34 1.48 3.58
C ALA A 110 -4.59 1.50 4.48
N PHE A 111 -5.79 1.66 3.92
CA PHE A 111 -7.05 1.51 4.67
C PHE A 111 -7.24 0.11 5.25
N GLY A 112 -6.74 -0.92 4.58
CA GLY A 112 -6.68 -2.27 5.11
C GLY A 112 -5.83 -2.34 6.38
N ILE A 113 -4.59 -1.81 6.31
CA ILE A 113 -3.67 -1.75 7.45
C ILE A 113 -4.33 -1.06 8.65
N TYR A 114 -4.92 0.11 8.42
CA TYR A 114 -5.63 0.86 9.47
C TYR A 114 -6.79 0.08 10.08
N SER A 115 -7.50 -0.72 9.28
CA SER A 115 -8.60 -1.55 9.79
C SER A 115 -8.09 -2.62 10.76
N GLU A 116 -6.98 -3.28 10.43
CA GLU A 116 -6.38 -4.29 11.30
C GLU A 116 -5.79 -3.69 12.58
N VAL A 117 -5.13 -2.53 12.46
CA VAL A 117 -4.60 -1.76 13.60
C VAL A 117 -5.74 -1.29 14.51
N ALA A 118 -6.81 -0.71 13.95
CA ALA A 118 -7.95 -0.22 14.70
C ALA A 118 -8.60 -1.35 15.53
N SER A 119 -8.82 -2.51 14.91
CA SER A 119 -9.42 -3.66 15.59
C SER A 119 -8.50 -4.25 16.66
N THR A 120 -7.21 -4.44 16.35
CA THR A 120 -6.25 -5.08 17.27
C THR A 120 -6.01 -4.22 18.51
N PHE A 121 -5.74 -2.92 18.34
CA PHE A 121 -5.38 -2.05 19.46
C PHE A 121 -6.58 -1.46 20.21
N SER A 122 -7.81 -1.62 19.68
CA SER A 122 -9.05 -1.34 20.42
C SER A 122 -9.64 -2.58 21.11
N SER A 123 -9.05 -3.76 20.90
CA SER A 123 -9.50 -5.06 21.43
C SER A 123 -10.97 -5.38 21.09
N LYS A 124 -11.46 -4.91 19.93
CA LYS A 124 -12.85 -5.04 19.49
C LYS A 124 -12.90 -5.47 18.02
N PRO A 125 -13.89 -6.29 17.60
CA PRO A 125 -14.08 -6.57 16.18
C PRO A 125 -14.34 -5.28 15.40
N LEU A 126 -13.98 -5.29 14.12
CA LEU A 126 -14.16 -4.16 13.23
C LEU A 126 -15.65 -3.80 13.08
N PHE A 127 -16.01 -2.56 13.41
CA PHE A 127 -17.39 -2.09 13.29
C PHE A 127 -17.78 -1.93 11.82
N GLY A 128 -18.96 -2.43 11.45
CA GLY A 128 -19.50 -2.24 10.10
C GLY A 128 -18.72 -2.98 9.01
N TYR A 129 -18.18 -4.19 9.27
CA TYR A 129 -17.41 -4.97 8.29
C TYR A 129 -18.04 -4.99 6.89
N ARG A 130 -19.33 -5.34 6.77
CA ARG A 130 -20.02 -5.41 5.48
C ARG A 130 -20.10 -4.04 4.77
N SER A 131 -20.35 -2.96 5.52
CA SER A 131 -20.37 -1.61 4.93
C SER A 131 -18.98 -1.17 4.49
N MET A 132 -17.91 -1.59 5.18
CA MET A 132 -16.52 -1.35 4.75
C MET A 132 -16.16 -2.11 3.47
N VAL A 133 -16.59 -3.37 3.33
CA VAL A 133 -16.41 -4.12 2.08
C VAL A 133 -17.13 -3.44 0.93
N ALA A 134 -18.42 -3.09 1.10
CA ALA A 134 -19.20 -2.41 0.09
C ALA A 134 -18.58 -1.05 -0.30
N ALA A 135 -18.13 -0.26 0.67
CA ALA A 135 -17.45 1.00 0.43
C ALA A 135 -16.14 0.81 -0.36
N THR A 136 -15.36 -0.24 -0.06
CA THR A 136 -14.12 -0.57 -0.79
C THR A 136 -14.40 -0.90 -2.25
N MET A 137 -15.42 -1.71 -2.52
CA MET A 137 -15.79 -2.08 -3.89
C MET A 137 -16.43 -0.91 -4.65
N ALA A 138 -17.18 -0.04 -3.97
CA ALA A 138 -17.70 1.19 -4.57
C ALA A 138 -16.55 2.12 -5.02
N ILE A 139 -15.51 2.30 -4.19
CA ILE A 139 -14.32 3.07 -4.59
C ILE A 139 -13.64 2.44 -5.81
N CYS A 140 -13.48 1.11 -5.81
CA CYS A 140 -12.89 0.39 -6.94
C CYS A 140 -13.61 0.71 -8.27
N ILE A 141 -14.94 0.67 -8.28
CA ILE A 141 -15.72 0.96 -9.50
C ILE A 141 -15.69 2.45 -9.85
N ILE A 142 -15.97 3.34 -8.90
CA ILE A 142 -16.13 4.78 -9.18
C ILE A 142 -14.77 5.43 -9.54
N SER A 143 -13.64 4.85 -9.13
CA SER A 143 -12.30 5.35 -9.47
C SER A 143 -12.05 5.49 -10.97
N PHE A 144 -12.73 4.68 -11.80
CA PHE A 144 -12.68 4.75 -13.25
C PHE A 144 -13.63 5.78 -13.87
N CYS A 145 -14.37 6.56 -13.07
CA CYS A 145 -15.40 7.48 -13.56
C CYS A 145 -15.11 8.96 -13.25
N VAL A 146 -13.89 9.29 -12.82
CA VAL A 146 -13.61 10.62 -12.23
C VAL A 146 -12.32 11.28 -12.74
N TRP A 147 -11.54 10.61 -13.59
CA TRP A 147 -10.19 11.06 -13.98
C TRP A 147 -10.13 12.47 -14.61
N LEU A 148 -11.21 12.95 -15.23
CA LEU A 148 -11.26 14.26 -15.88
C LEU A 148 -11.04 15.42 -14.91
N HIS A 149 -11.29 15.23 -13.60
CA HIS A 149 -11.08 16.31 -12.63
C HIS A 149 -9.64 16.81 -12.55
N HIS A 150 -8.66 16.06 -13.08
CA HIS A 150 -7.26 16.50 -13.13
C HIS A 150 -7.00 17.57 -14.20
N PHE A 151 -7.99 17.86 -15.05
CA PHE A 151 -7.83 18.76 -16.17
C PHE A 151 -9.11 19.52 -16.52
N PHE A 152 -9.91 19.90 -15.52
CA PHE A 152 -11.08 20.76 -15.70
C PHE A 152 -10.76 22.05 -16.49
N THR A 153 -9.53 22.53 -16.38
CA THR A 153 -9.01 23.75 -17.03
C THR A 153 -8.63 23.57 -18.51
N MET A 154 -8.77 22.38 -19.10
CA MET A 154 -8.45 22.12 -20.52
C MET A 154 -9.61 22.39 -21.50
N GLY A 155 -10.65 23.09 -21.06
CA GLY A 155 -11.70 23.60 -21.97
C GLY A 155 -12.80 22.61 -22.34
N ALA A 156 -12.99 21.54 -21.56
CA ALA A 156 -14.19 20.71 -21.68
C ALA A 156 -15.47 21.52 -21.39
N GLY A 157 -16.59 21.11 -21.98
CA GLY A 157 -17.88 21.78 -21.78
C GLY A 157 -18.37 21.77 -20.32
N GLY A 158 -19.21 22.74 -19.96
CA GLY A 158 -19.74 22.89 -18.60
C GLY A 158 -20.43 21.63 -18.08
N ASP A 159 -21.19 20.94 -18.93
CA ASP A 159 -21.88 19.69 -18.58
C ASP A 159 -20.90 18.57 -18.23
N VAL A 160 -19.83 18.42 -19.01
CA VAL A 160 -18.79 17.39 -18.76
C VAL A 160 -18.09 17.65 -17.44
N ASN A 161 -17.68 18.91 -17.21
CA ASN A 161 -17.07 19.30 -15.94
C ASN A 161 -18.03 19.08 -14.76
N GLY A 162 -19.32 19.38 -14.92
CA GLY A 162 -20.35 19.14 -13.91
C GLY A 162 -20.49 17.66 -13.55
N VAL A 163 -20.59 16.78 -14.56
CA VAL A 163 -20.71 15.32 -14.34
C VAL A 163 -19.51 14.75 -13.59
N PHE A 164 -18.29 15.05 -14.05
CA PHE A 164 -17.08 14.54 -13.42
C PHE A 164 -16.84 15.15 -12.03
N GLY A 165 -17.21 16.42 -11.82
CA GLY A 165 -17.18 17.05 -10.50
C GLY A 165 -18.12 16.35 -9.50
N ILE A 166 -19.37 16.09 -9.90
CA ILE A 166 -20.35 15.36 -9.07
C ILE A 166 -19.86 13.94 -8.78
N ALA A 167 -19.41 13.20 -9.79
CA ALA A 167 -18.88 11.85 -9.62
C ALA A 167 -17.70 11.81 -8.63
N THR A 168 -16.82 12.80 -8.69
CA THR A 168 -15.69 12.94 -7.75
C THR A 168 -16.15 13.18 -6.33
N MET A 169 -17.14 14.05 -6.12
CA MET A 169 -17.71 14.31 -4.79
C MET A 169 -18.39 13.06 -4.20
N ILE A 170 -19.02 12.22 -5.02
CA ILE A 170 -19.65 10.97 -4.56
C ILE A 170 -18.63 10.01 -3.92
N ILE A 171 -17.37 9.99 -4.37
CA ILE A 171 -16.32 9.12 -3.78
C ILE A 171 -16.02 9.48 -2.31
N ALA A 172 -16.31 10.71 -1.89
CA ALA A 172 -16.12 11.10 -0.50
C ALA A 172 -17.02 10.28 0.46
N VAL A 173 -18.19 9.81 0.00
CA VAL A 173 -19.14 9.07 0.84
C VAL A 173 -18.60 7.70 1.28
N PRO A 174 -18.17 6.78 0.38
CA PRO A 174 -17.54 5.52 0.79
C PRO A 174 -16.33 5.71 1.71
N THR A 175 -15.53 6.75 1.46
CA THR A 175 -14.35 7.05 2.25
C THR A 175 -14.72 7.54 3.65
N GLY A 176 -15.72 8.42 3.76
CA GLY A 176 -16.26 8.89 5.04
C GLY A 176 -16.82 7.74 5.89
N VAL A 177 -17.57 6.81 5.29
CA VAL A 177 -18.09 5.61 5.97
C VAL A 177 -16.97 4.82 6.65
N LYS A 178 -15.82 4.66 5.99
CA LYS A 178 -14.66 3.96 6.58
C LYS A 178 -14.10 4.70 7.79
N VAL A 179 -13.96 6.03 7.73
CA VAL A 179 -13.48 6.84 8.86
C VAL A 179 -14.39 6.70 10.07
N PHE A 180 -15.71 6.79 9.87
CA PHE A 180 -16.67 6.57 10.96
C PHE A 180 -16.62 5.14 11.51
N ASN A 181 -16.48 4.13 10.67
CA ASN A 181 -16.36 2.75 11.12
C ASN A 181 -15.10 2.52 11.97
N TRP A 182 -13.95 3.13 11.64
CA TRP A 182 -12.77 3.09 12.50
C TRP A 182 -13.02 3.78 13.86
N LEU A 183 -13.65 4.95 13.85
CA LEU A 183 -14.03 5.65 15.10
C LEU A 183 -14.96 4.79 15.97
N PHE A 184 -15.97 4.14 15.39
CA PHE A 184 -16.88 3.26 16.12
C PHE A 184 -16.24 1.91 16.53
N THR A 185 -15.17 1.50 15.85
CA THR A 185 -14.33 0.37 16.29
C THR A 185 -13.54 0.73 17.54
N MET A 186 -13.06 1.97 17.65
CA MET A 186 -12.41 2.47 18.87
C MET A 186 -13.40 2.72 20.00
N TYR A 187 -14.60 3.22 19.67
CA TYR A 187 -15.64 3.52 20.65
C TYR A 187 -16.11 2.27 21.41
N GLY A 188 -16.08 2.36 22.74
CA GLY A 188 -16.42 1.26 23.65
C GLY A 188 -15.37 0.14 23.72
N GLY A 189 -14.24 0.28 23.02
CA GLY A 189 -13.09 -0.62 23.13
C GLY A 189 -12.11 -0.19 24.23
N ARG A 190 -11.01 -0.95 24.39
CA ARG A 190 -9.87 -0.59 25.25
C ARG A 190 -8.69 -0.19 24.39
N VAL A 191 -8.59 1.11 24.09
CA VAL A 191 -7.57 1.64 23.17
C VAL A 191 -6.18 1.63 23.82
N ARG A 192 -5.26 0.87 23.22
CA ARG A 192 -3.83 0.86 23.61
C ARG A 192 -3.04 1.82 22.74
N PHE A 193 -2.46 2.87 23.34
CA PHE A 193 -1.67 3.89 22.65
C PHE A 193 -0.22 3.44 22.36
N THR A 194 -0.10 2.38 21.57
CA THR A 194 1.15 1.92 20.94
C THR A 194 1.44 2.73 19.68
N THR A 195 2.67 2.62 19.15
CA THR A 195 3.11 3.35 17.96
C THR A 195 2.17 3.17 16.75
N PRO A 196 1.70 1.95 16.37
CA PRO A 196 0.75 1.78 15.27
C PRO A 196 -0.57 2.54 15.48
N MET A 197 -1.07 2.59 16.73
CA MET A 197 -2.32 3.29 17.06
C MET A 197 -2.17 4.81 16.93
N LEU A 198 -1.00 5.36 17.26
CA LEU A 198 -0.71 6.79 17.05
C LEU A 198 -0.72 7.15 15.56
N TRP A 199 -0.10 6.33 14.71
CA TRP A 199 -0.15 6.53 13.26
C TRP A 199 -1.58 6.48 12.71
N LEU A 200 -2.44 5.59 13.21
CA LEU A 200 -3.86 5.54 12.86
C LEU A 200 -4.61 6.84 13.27
N ILE A 201 -4.39 7.33 14.49
CA ILE A 201 -5.04 8.56 14.97
C ILE A 201 -4.56 9.78 14.18
N GLY A 202 -3.25 9.88 13.97
CA GLY A 202 -2.65 10.93 13.14
C GLY A 202 -3.22 10.90 11.73
N PHE A 203 -3.35 9.72 11.12
CA PHE A 203 -4.01 9.53 9.85
C PHE A 203 -5.43 10.08 9.83
N MET A 204 -6.29 9.71 10.79
CA MET A 204 -7.69 10.16 10.78
C MET A 204 -7.80 11.69 10.79
N LEU A 205 -6.93 12.38 11.55
CA LEU A 205 -6.90 13.84 11.60
C LEU A 205 -6.38 14.46 10.30
N THR A 206 -5.23 13.99 9.83
CA THR A 206 -4.56 14.51 8.63
C THR A 206 -5.40 14.25 7.38
N PHE A 207 -5.83 13.00 7.20
CA PHE A 207 -6.61 12.58 6.05
C PHE A 207 -7.99 13.25 5.97
N LEU A 208 -8.63 13.57 7.10
CA LEU A 208 -9.90 14.31 7.07
C LEU A 208 -9.71 15.72 6.50
N VAL A 209 -8.66 16.44 6.90
CA VAL A 209 -8.32 17.77 6.34
C VAL A 209 -7.97 17.65 4.85
N GLY A 210 -7.17 16.64 4.49
CA GLY A 210 -6.85 16.34 3.09
C GLY A 210 -8.11 16.05 2.26
N GLY A 211 -9.01 15.22 2.76
CA GLY A 211 -10.27 14.86 2.10
C GLY A 211 -11.19 16.06 1.90
N MET A 212 -11.36 16.93 2.90
CA MET A 212 -12.16 18.15 2.77
C MET A 212 -11.62 19.08 1.69
N THR A 213 -10.30 19.27 1.63
CA THR A 213 -9.68 20.09 0.58
C THR A 213 -9.78 19.45 -0.82
N GLY A 214 -9.82 18.12 -0.90
CA GLY A 214 -10.06 17.39 -2.16
C GLY A 214 -11.49 17.54 -2.67
N VAL A 215 -12.48 17.51 -1.77
CA VAL A 215 -13.88 17.80 -2.13
C VAL A 215 -14.03 19.22 -2.66
N LEU A 216 -13.29 20.19 -2.10
CA LEU A 216 -13.25 21.56 -2.66
C LEU A 216 -12.68 21.59 -4.07
N LEU A 217 -11.59 20.87 -4.34
CA LEU A 217 -10.98 20.77 -5.68
C LEU A 217 -11.84 19.99 -6.69
N ALA A 218 -12.79 19.17 -6.21
CA ALA A 218 -13.77 18.50 -7.08
C ALA A 218 -14.83 19.46 -7.67
N ILE A 219 -14.90 20.71 -7.18
CA ILE A 219 -15.83 21.73 -7.65
C ILE A 219 -15.15 22.53 -8.78
N PRO A 220 -15.56 22.39 -10.06
CA PRO A 220 -14.82 22.96 -11.18
C PRO A 220 -14.59 24.48 -11.10
N PRO A 221 -15.57 25.32 -10.69
CA PRO A 221 -15.32 26.75 -10.50
C PRO A 221 -14.22 27.08 -9.47
N ALA A 222 -14.10 26.27 -8.42
CA ALA A 222 -13.03 26.42 -7.42
C ALA A 222 -11.70 25.92 -7.99
N ASP A 223 -11.70 24.77 -8.68
CA ASP A 223 -10.50 24.25 -9.35
C ASP A 223 -9.95 25.26 -10.36
N PHE A 224 -10.78 25.98 -11.11
CA PHE A 224 -10.27 27.01 -12.03
C PHE A 224 -9.36 28.06 -11.38
N GLN A 225 -9.51 28.33 -10.07
CA GLN A 225 -8.65 29.23 -9.31
C GLN A 225 -7.47 28.49 -8.63
N LEU A 226 -7.69 27.25 -8.19
CA LEU A 226 -6.73 26.49 -7.39
C LEU A 226 -5.86 25.53 -8.21
N HIS A 227 -6.21 25.34 -9.48
CA HIS A 227 -5.54 24.41 -10.37
C HIS A 227 -4.06 24.77 -10.52
N ASN A 228 -3.18 23.80 -10.30
CA ASN A 228 -1.72 23.98 -10.31
C ASN A 228 -1.17 25.01 -9.31
N SER A 229 -1.95 25.49 -8.34
CA SER A 229 -1.42 26.27 -7.22
C SER A 229 -0.78 25.37 -6.16
N LEU A 230 -0.10 25.95 -5.17
CA LEU A 230 0.39 25.21 -4.01
C LEU A 230 -0.73 24.62 -3.15
N PHE A 231 -2.00 25.05 -3.34
CA PHE A 231 -3.15 24.43 -2.68
C PHE A 231 -3.34 22.98 -3.14
N LEU A 232 -3.19 22.72 -4.44
CA LEU A 232 -3.23 21.37 -5.01
C LEU A 232 -2.08 20.51 -4.44
N VAL A 233 -0.88 21.08 -4.34
CA VAL A 233 0.29 20.40 -3.78
C VAL A 233 0.05 20.05 -2.31
N ALA A 234 -0.43 21.00 -1.51
CA ALA A 234 -0.76 20.80 -0.11
C ALA A 234 -1.82 19.71 0.08
N HIS A 235 -2.92 19.78 -0.68
CA HIS A 235 -3.98 18.79 -0.70
C HIS A 235 -3.45 17.37 -0.94
N PHE A 236 -2.70 17.17 -2.03
CA PHE A 236 -2.21 15.85 -2.39
C PHE A 236 -1.22 15.29 -1.36
N HIS A 237 -0.30 16.12 -0.84
CA HIS A 237 0.62 15.70 0.21
C HIS A 237 -0.11 15.33 1.50
N ASN A 238 -1.21 16.01 1.81
CA ASN A 238 -2.04 15.71 2.98
C ASN A 238 -2.66 14.31 2.91
N VAL A 239 -3.25 13.97 1.76
CA VAL A 239 -3.86 12.64 1.58
C VAL A 239 -2.83 11.52 1.39
N ILE A 240 -1.68 11.78 0.75
CA ILE A 240 -0.65 10.73 0.54
C ILE A 240 0.21 10.51 1.78
N ILE A 241 0.72 11.57 2.41
CA ILE A 241 1.56 11.39 3.61
C ILE A 241 0.70 10.85 4.75
N GLY A 242 -0.43 11.51 5.01
CA GLY A 242 -1.36 11.08 6.05
C GLY A 242 -1.99 9.73 5.76
N GLY A 243 -2.43 9.48 4.52
CA GLY A 243 -3.17 8.27 4.14
C GLY A 243 -2.30 7.05 3.82
N VAL A 244 -1.14 7.22 3.20
CA VAL A 244 -0.31 6.11 2.69
C VAL A 244 0.98 5.96 3.49
N VAL A 245 1.75 7.05 3.67
CA VAL A 245 3.06 6.97 4.33
C VAL A 245 2.90 6.61 5.82
N PHE A 246 1.96 7.23 6.53
CA PHE A 246 1.67 6.88 7.92
C PHE A 246 1.18 5.42 8.03
N ALA A 247 0.46 4.92 7.04
CA ALA A 247 -0.02 3.54 7.04
C ALA A 247 1.13 2.56 6.84
N ALA A 248 2.10 2.91 5.98
CA ALA A 248 3.31 2.13 5.81
C ALA A 248 4.09 2.03 7.13
N PHE A 249 4.26 3.13 7.89
CA PHE A 249 4.91 3.08 9.21
C PHE A 249 4.08 2.31 10.25
N ALA A 250 2.76 2.45 10.24
CA ALA A 250 1.86 1.67 11.08
C ALA A 250 2.00 0.17 10.79
N GLY A 251 1.96 -0.22 9.51
CA GLY A 251 2.07 -1.59 9.03
C GLY A 251 3.44 -2.19 9.30
N ILE A 252 4.52 -1.45 9.03
CA ILE A 252 5.89 -1.88 9.36
C ILE A 252 5.95 -2.17 10.86
N THR A 253 5.53 -1.25 11.72
CA THR A 253 5.59 -1.44 13.18
C THR A 253 4.70 -2.60 13.65
N TYR A 254 3.51 -2.75 13.06
CA TYR A 254 2.56 -3.79 13.39
C TYR A 254 3.06 -5.20 13.00
N TRP A 255 3.54 -5.39 11.77
CA TRP A 255 4.00 -6.71 11.28
C TRP A 255 5.51 -6.95 11.44
N PHE A 256 6.29 -5.99 11.97
CA PHE A 256 7.74 -6.19 12.21
C PHE A 256 8.06 -7.46 13.00
N PRO A 257 7.37 -7.77 14.11
CA PRO A 257 7.65 -8.99 14.86
C PRO A 257 7.36 -10.25 14.06
N LYS A 258 6.33 -10.21 13.21
CA LYS A 258 5.98 -11.34 12.34
C LYS A 258 7.09 -11.61 11.32
N ALA A 259 7.73 -10.56 10.78
CA ALA A 259 8.80 -10.71 9.81
C ALA A 259 10.15 -11.11 10.44
N PHE A 260 10.50 -10.57 11.62
CA PHE A 260 11.85 -10.68 12.19
C PHE A 260 11.95 -11.35 13.56
N GLY A 261 10.82 -11.66 14.21
CA GLY A 261 10.77 -12.35 15.51
C GLY A 261 10.96 -11.45 16.74
N PHE A 262 10.98 -10.12 16.61
CA PHE A 262 11.08 -9.19 17.73
C PHE A 262 10.34 -7.87 17.48
N THR A 263 9.95 -7.16 18.55
CA THR A 263 9.25 -5.88 18.46
C THR A 263 10.19 -4.68 18.28
N LEU A 264 9.69 -3.62 17.65
CA LEU A 264 10.40 -2.35 17.56
C LEU A 264 10.33 -1.56 18.88
N ASP A 265 11.33 -0.71 19.12
CA ASP A 265 11.37 0.16 20.28
C ASP A 265 10.25 1.21 20.26
N GLU A 266 9.36 1.18 21.25
CA GLU A 266 8.22 2.08 21.35
C GLU A 266 8.61 3.53 21.66
N GLY A 267 9.72 3.78 22.35
CA GLY A 267 10.16 5.14 22.67
C GLY A 267 10.54 5.91 21.41
N TRP A 268 11.42 5.32 20.60
CA TRP A 268 11.83 5.91 19.33
C TRP A 268 10.73 5.91 18.27
N GLY A 269 9.83 4.93 18.27
CA GLY A 269 8.65 4.91 17.42
C GLY A 269 7.70 6.09 17.69
N LYS A 270 7.45 6.39 18.96
CA LYS A 270 6.66 7.56 19.38
C LYS A 270 7.35 8.88 19.05
N ALA A 271 8.67 8.97 19.21
CA ALA A 271 9.43 10.14 18.80
C ALA A 271 9.33 10.37 17.28
N ALA A 272 9.52 9.33 16.47
CA ALA A 272 9.38 9.38 15.01
C ALA A 272 7.98 9.86 14.61
N PHE A 273 6.94 9.32 15.24
CA PHE A 273 5.56 9.75 15.03
C PHE A 273 5.36 11.25 15.31
N TRP A 274 5.76 11.75 16.50
CA TRP A 274 5.49 13.14 16.86
C TRP A 274 6.23 14.14 15.98
N PHE A 275 7.50 13.88 15.66
CA PHE A 275 8.25 14.72 14.73
C PHE A 275 7.68 14.68 13.31
N ALA A 276 7.26 13.50 12.83
CA ALA A 276 6.63 13.37 11.52
C ALA A 276 5.27 14.07 11.47
N PHE A 277 4.42 13.89 12.49
CA PHE A 277 3.09 14.47 12.56
C PHE A 277 3.13 16.00 12.65
N ILE A 278 3.91 16.54 13.59
CA ILE A 278 4.06 18.00 13.74
C ILE A 278 4.77 18.59 12.52
N GLY A 279 5.87 17.96 12.08
CA GLY A 279 6.62 18.39 10.90
C GLY A 279 5.76 18.44 9.65
N PHE A 280 4.84 17.48 9.46
CA PHE A 280 3.90 17.46 8.36
C PHE A 280 3.00 18.72 8.36
N TYR A 281 2.35 19.04 9.48
CA TYR A 281 1.47 20.21 9.56
C TYR A 281 2.26 21.51 9.36
N VAL A 282 3.43 21.64 9.98
CA VAL A 282 4.29 22.83 9.83
C VAL A 282 4.80 22.98 8.39
N THR A 283 5.05 21.88 7.68
CA THR A 283 5.50 21.91 6.28
C THR A 283 4.38 22.32 5.33
N PHE A 284 3.22 21.67 5.41
CA PHE A 284 2.20 21.71 4.36
C PHE A 284 1.05 22.69 4.62
N MET A 285 0.75 23.04 5.88
CA MET A 285 -0.29 24.04 6.16
C MET A 285 0.02 25.43 5.57
N PRO A 286 1.27 25.94 5.61
CA PRO A 286 1.63 27.18 4.93
C PRO A 286 1.36 27.15 3.43
N LEU A 287 1.44 25.99 2.79
CA LEU A 287 1.26 25.85 1.34
C LEU A 287 -0.21 26.00 0.92
N TYR A 288 -1.17 25.69 1.81
CA TYR A 288 -2.57 26.02 1.56
C TYR A 288 -2.76 27.54 1.50
N ILE A 289 -2.11 28.29 2.39
CA ILE A 289 -2.21 29.75 2.44
C ILE A 289 -1.58 30.37 1.19
N THR A 290 -0.33 30.03 0.89
CA THR A 290 0.35 30.58 -0.30
C THR A 290 -0.33 30.15 -1.60
N GLY A 291 -0.91 28.94 -1.64
CA GLY A 291 -1.74 28.47 -2.75
C GLY A 291 -2.99 29.32 -2.98
N LEU A 292 -3.65 29.77 -1.91
CA LEU A 292 -4.78 30.71 -1.98
C LEU A 292 -4.34 32.13 -2.35
N GLU A 293 -3.13 32.53 -1.96
CA GLU A 293 -2.53 33.80 -2.37
C GLU A 293 -2.03 33.81 -3.82
N GLY A 294 -2.12 32.68 -4.54
CA GLY A 294 -1.79 32.57 -5.96
C GLY A 294 -0.38 32.03 -6.25
N MET A 295 0.32 31.46 -5.27
CA MET A 295 1.61 30.81 -5.52
C MET A 295 1.41 29.53 -6.33
N THR A 296 1.99 29.49 -7.53
CA THR A 296 1.90 28.34 -8.44
C THR A 296 2.99 27.31 -8.17
N ARG A 297 2.72 26.05 -8.53
CA ARG A 297 3.68 24.96 -8.38
C ARG A 297 4.85 25.10 -9.38
N ARG A 298 5.98 24.48 -9.04
CA ARG A 298 7.18 24.35 -9.91
C ARG A 298 7.91 25.67 -10.22
N LEU A 299 7.68 26.71 -9.42
CA LEU A 299 8.55 27.89 -9.42
C LEU A 299 9.89 27.56 -8.76
N GLN A 300 10.99 27.90 -9.41
CA GLN A 300 12.33 27.79 -8.83
C GLN A 300 12.73 29.04 -8.04
N HIS A 301 12.10 30.17 -8.37
CA HIS A 301 12.31 31.47 -7.76
C HIS A 301 10.99 32.23 -7.72
N PHE A 302 10.81 33.10 -6.73
CA PHE A 302 9.66 33.99 -6.61
C PHE A 302 10.09 35.31 -5.97
N ASP A 303 9.57 36.42 -6.50
CA ASP A 303 9.93 37.78 -6.06
C ASP A 303 8.94 38.37 -5.04
N ARG A 304 7.88 37.63 -4.69
CA ARG A 304 6.80 38.15 -3.84
C ARG A 304 7.17 38.04 -2.35
N PRO A 305 7.39 39.16 -1.63
CA PRO A 305 7.89 39.12 -0.26
C PRO A 305 6.91 38.48 0.73
N GLU A 306 5.60 38.58 0.46
CA GLU A 306 4.53 38.03 1.31
C GLU A 306 4.62 36.49 1.46
N TRP A 307 5.15 35.78 0.46
CA TRP A 307 5.28 34.32 0.51
C TRP A 307 6.49 33.85 1.34
N TYR A 308 7.48 34.72 1.53
CA TYR A 308 8.75 34.35 2.14
C TYR A 308 8.62 33.82 3.58
N PRO A 309 7.85 34.46 4.49
CA PRO A 309 7.65 33.93 5.84
C PRO A 309 7.02 32.52 5.85
N TRP A 310 6.03 32.29 4.98
CA TRP A 310 5.37 30.99 4.86
C TRP A 310 6.31 29.90 4.36
N MET A 311 7.19 30.22 3.41
CA MET A 311 8.20 29.28 2.90
C MET A 311 9.27 28.98 3.94
N LEU A 312 9.66 29.94 4.79
CA LEU A 312 10.57 29.67 5.91
C LEU A 312 9.95 28.74 6.95
N VAL A 313 8.68 28.94 7.30
CA VAL A 313 7.94 28.02 8.20
C VAL A 313 7.86 26.63 7.58
N SER A 314 7.53 26.54 6.29
CA SER A 314 7.49 25.27 5.56
C SER A 314 8.84 24.56 5.59
N ALA A 315 9.93 25.28 5.33
CA ALA A 315 11.30 24.76 5.37
C ALA A 315 11.68 24.25 6.78
N PHE A 316 11.28 24.95 7.84
CA PHE A 316 11.48 24.46 9.21
C PHE A 316 10.69 23.17 9.47
N GLY A 317 9.47 23.06 8.95
CA GLY A 317 8.70 21.81 8.98
C GLY A 317 9.45 20.63 8.34
N VAL A 318 10.16 20.86 7.23
CA VAL A 318 10.97 19.83 6.57
C VAL A 318 12.11 19.35 7.49
N VAL A 319 12.72 20.25 8.27
CA VAL A 319 13.73 19.86 9.28
C VAL A 319 13.12 18.94 10.34
N LEU A 320 11.90 19.23 10.81
CA LEU A 320 11.21 18.35 11.76
C LEU A 320 10.90 16.98 11.14
N LEU A 321 10.48 16.93 9.88
CA LEU A 321 10.28 15.67 9.15
C LEU A 321 11.58 14.88 9.03
N ALA A 322 12.72 15.54 8.77
CA ALA A 322 14.03 14.90 8.71
C ALA A 322 14.45 14.31 10.07
N ILE A 323 14.16 15.00 11.17
CA ILE A 323 14.35 14.47 12.53
C ILE A 323 13.46 13.24 12.76
N GLY A 324 12.19 13.28 12.32
CA GLY A 324 11.29 12.12 12.37
C GLY A 324 11.82 10.91 11.61
N ALA A 325 12.34 11.12 10.39
CA ALA A 325 12.99 10.07 9.60
C ALA A 325 14.25 9.52 10.30
N PHE A 326 15.07 10.39 10.89
CA PHE A 326 16.22 9.97 11.69
C PHE A 326 15.78 9.10 12.89
N CYS A 327 14.75 9.51 13.64
CA CYS A 327 14.19 8.72 14.74
C CYS A 327 13.74 7.34 14.26
N GLN A 328 13.14 7.24 13.07
CA GLN A 328 12.70 5.96 12.48
C GLN A 328 13.88 5.03 12.15
N VAL A 329 14.96 5.57 11.57
CA VAL A 329 16.19 4.80 11.29
C VAL A 329 16.86 4.37 12.60
N TRP A 330 16.93 5.27 13.58
CA TRP A 330 17.51 4.98 14.88
C TRP A 330 16.68 3.95 15.67
N GLN A 331 15.35 3.98 15.55
CA GLN A 331 14.45 2.96 16.09
C GLN A 331 14.83 1.57 15.57
N LEU A 332 15.07 1.43 14.25
CA LEU A 332 15.49 0.15 13.68
C LEU A 332 16.83 -0.31 14.25
N TYR A 333 17.82 0.59 14.30
CA TYR A 333 19.14 0.28 14.84
C TYR A 333 19.08 -0.21 16.30
N ILE A 334 18.39 0.51 17.18
CA ILE A 334 18.31 0.14 18.60
C ILE A 334 17.51 -1.15 18.79
N SER A 335 16.45 -1.36 18.00
CA SER A 335 15.62 -2.57 18.06
C SER A 335 16.41 -3.81 17.65
N ILE A 336 17.21 -3.71 16.59
CA ILE A 336 18.11 -4.80 16.16
C ILE A 336 19.17 -5.08 17.24
N ARG A 337 19.78 -4.03 17.79
CA ARG A 337 20.79 -4.16 18.85
C ARG A 337 20.25 -4.80 20.12
N THR A 338 18.98 -4.61 20.43
CA THR A 338 18.33 -5.10 21.65
C THR A 338 17.30 -6.21 21.39
N ARG A 339 17.40 -6.87 20.22
CA ARG A 339 16.44 -7.87 19.73
C ARG A 339 16.15 -9.00 20.73
N ASP A 340 17.16 -9.44 21.46
CA ASP A 340 17.03 -10.57 22.38
C ASP A 340 16.14 -10.26 23.60
N GLN A 341 15.99 -8.99 23.95
CA GLN A 341 15.10 -8.52 25.02
C GLN A 341 13.65 -8.31 24.55
N ARG A 342 13.41 -8.29 23.23
CA ARG A 342 12.14 -7.91 22.60
C ARG A 342 11.56 -9.04 21.74
N ARG A 343 12.05 -10.27 21.92
CA ARG A 343 11.64 -11.42 21.11
C ARG A 343 10.16 -11.73 21.30
N ASP A 344 9.49 -12.02 20.20
CA ASP A 344 8.16 -12.59 20.19
C ASP A 344 8.29 -14.12 20.26
N VAL A 345 7.94 -14.69 21.41
CA VAL A 345 8.00 -16.15 21.65
C VAL A 345 6.69 -16.87 21.37
N THR A 346 5.58 -16.14 21.22
CA THR A 346 4.22 -16.72 21.11
C THR A 346 3.69 -16.72 19.68
N GLY A 347 4.28 -15.86 18.83
CA GLY A 347 3.77 -15.56 17.49
C GLY A 347 2.70 -14.46 17.47
N ASP A 348 2.31 -13.95 18.64
CA ASP A 348 1.22 -12.99 18.83
C ASP A 348 1.59 -11.95 19.92
N PRO A 349 2.41 -10.95 19.59
CA PRO A 349 2.90 -9.96 20.56
C PRO A 349 1.86 -8.87 20.86
N TRP A 350 0.84 -8.74 20.01
CA TRP A 350 -0.15 -7.67 20.10
C TRP A 350 -1.50 -8.15 20.62
N GLY A 351 -1.74 -9.45 20.68
CA GLY A 351 -3.08 -9.99 20.85
C GLY A 351 -3.94 -9.76 19.61
N GLY A 352 -3.40 -10.11 18.45
CA GLY A 352 -4.06 -10.01 17.16
C GLY A 352 -5.26 -10.96 17.02
N ARG A 353 -6.09 -10.69 16.00
CA ARG A 353 -7.39 -11.37 15.81
C ARG A 353 -7.41 -12.32 14.60
N ASN A 354 -6.48 -12.13 13.67
CA ASN A 354 -6.42 -12.85 12.40
C ASN A 354 -5.39 -14.00 12.40
N LEU A 355 -5.42 -14.82 11.34
CA LEU A 355 -4.66 -16.07 11.22
C LEU A 355 -3.14 -15.88 11.18
N GLU A 356 -2.62 -14.74 10.74
CA GLU A 356 -1.17 -14.49 10.72
C GLU A 356 -0.55 -14.57 12.13
N TRP A 357 -1.31 -14.21 13.16
CA TRP A 357 -0.91 -14.27 14.56
C TRP A 357 -1.00 -15.68 15.15
N SER A 358 -1.50 -16.65 14.39
CA SER A 358 -1.52 -18.07 14.79
C SER A 358 -0.23 -18.82 14.44
N THR A 359 0.60 -18.24 13.57
CA THR A 359 1.92 -18.75 13.17
C THR A 359 3.03 -18.28 14.13
N PRO A 360 4.19 -18.95 14.19
CA PRO A 360 5.33 -18.43 14.95
C PRO A 360 5.89 -17.14 14.33
N SER A 361 6.84 -16.51 15.01
CA SER A 361 7.49 -15.28 14.57
C SER A 361 9.01 -15.47 14.54
N PRO A 362 9.64 -15.58 13.36
CA PRO A 362 9.04 -15.59 12.02
C PRO A 362 8.29 -16.90 11.68
N PRO A 363 7.34 -16.87 10.72
CA PRO A 363 6.68 -18.07 10.21
C PRO A 363 7.67 -19.03 9.54
N PRO A 364 7.37 -20.35 9.55
CA PRO A 364 8.13 -21.29 8.74
C PRO A 364 7.85 -21.08 7.24
N MET A 365 8.70 -21.64 6.38
CA MET A 365 8.58 -21.48 4.93
C MET A 365 7.22 -21.89 4.35
N PHE A 366 6.54 -22.85 4.97
CA PHE A 366 5.21 -23.33 4.58
C PHE A 366 4.04 -22.57 5.23
N ASN A 367 4.32 -21.57 6.07
CA ASN A 367 3.38 -20.82 6.91
C ASN A 367 2.61 -21.67 7.95
N PHE A 368 1.75 -22.58 7.49
CA PHE A 368 0.90 -23.44 8.32
C PHE A 368 1.21 -24.91 8.07
N ALA A 369 1.45 -25.68 9.14
CA ALA A 369 1.71 -27.11 9.05
C ALA A 369 0.47 -27.91 8.59
N ALA A 370 -0.73 -27.40 8.90
CA ALA A 370 -1.99 -27.87 8.38
C ALA A 370 -2.87 -26.67 8.04
N ILE A 371 -3.57 -26.73 6.91
CA ILE A 371 -4.41 -25.61 6.45
C ILE A 371 -5.54 -25.41 7.47
N PRO A 372 -5.72 -24.19 8.02
CA PRO A 372 -6.75 -23.95 9.02
C PRO A 372 -8.14 -24.00 8.40
N ASP A 373 -9.04 -24.81 8.96
CA ASP A 373 -10.45 -24.81 8.57
C ASP A 373 -11.19 -23.61 9.20
N VAL A 374 -11.64 -22.65 8.39
CA VAL A 374 -12.13 -21.35 8.88
C VAL A 374 -13.62 -21.36 9.17
N HIS A 375 -13.96 -21.21 10.45
CA HIS A 375 -15.33 -21.03 10.96
C HIS A 375 -15.46 -19.74 11.77
N GLY A 376 -16.66 -19.16 11.79
CA GLY A 376 -16.94 -17.90 12.48
C GLY A 376 -16.49 -16.66 11.70
N GLU A 377 -16.61 -15.50 12.33
CA GLU A 377 -16.17 -14.21 11.76
C GLU A 377 -14.70 -13.93 12.09
N GLU A 378 -14.22 -14.34 13.28
CA GLU A 378 -12.86 -14.12 13.75
C GLU A 378 -12.21 -15.45 14.18
N PRO A 379 -11.76 -16.28 13.21
CA PRO A 379 -11.42 -17.68 13.45
C PRO A 379 -10.27 -17.86 14.45
N TYR A 380 -9.25 -17.00 14.40
CA TYR A 380 -8.14 -17.08 15.35
C TYR A 380 -8.54 -16.53 16.72
N TRP A 381 -9.26 -15.41 16.76
CA TRP A 381 -9.70 -14.79 18.03
C TRP A 381 -10.57 -15.73 18.87
N GLU A 382 -11.59 -16.36 18.27
CA GLU A 382 -12.45 -17.30 18.99
C GLU A 382 -11.67 -18.49 19.55
N ARG A 383 -10.75 -19.06 18.74
CA ARG A 383 -9.87 -20.16 19.17
C ARG A 383 -8.98 -19.74 20.34
N LYS A 384 -8.37 -18.57 20.24
CA LYS A 384 -7.51 -18.00 21.26
C LYS A 384 -8.27 -17.78 22.56
N GLN A 385 -9.44 -17.16 22.53
CA GLN A 385 -10.25 -16.92 23.72
C GLN A 385 -10.66 -18.22 24.42
N ARG A 386 -11.07 -19.24 23.66
CA ARG A 386 -11.33 -20.58 24.23
C ARG A 386 -10.07 -21.16 24.87
N ALA A 387 -8.92 -21.10 24.20
CA ALA A 387 -7.65 -21.63 24.71
C ALA A 387 -7.21 -20.97 26.02
N ILE A 388 -7.41 -19.65 26.16
CA ILE A 388 -7.15 -18.89 27.38
C ILE A 388 -8.05 -19.39 28.52
N VAL A 389 -9.35 -19.54 28.27
CA VAL A 389 -10.32 -20.02 29.28
C VAL A 389 -10.00 -21.42 29.77
N VAL A 390 -9.66 -22.34 28.85
CA VAL A 390 -9.34 -23.73 29.22
C VAL A 390 -7.87 -23.94 29.63
N LYS A 391 -7.03 -22.89 29.55
CA LYS A 391 -5.57 -22.91 29.78
C LYS A 391 -4.82 -24.02 29.03
N ARG A 392 -5.29 -24.36 27.83
CA ARG A 392 -4.69 -25.38 26.96
C ARG A 392 -5.02 -25.08 25.50
N LEU A 393 -4.21 -25.60 24.59
CA LEU A 393 -4.53 -25.56 23.17
C LEU A 393 -5.83 -26.34 22.91
N VAL A 394 -6.75 -25.72 22.15
CA VAL A 394 -8.09 -26.27 21.89
C VAL A 394 -8.08 -27.25 20.71
N HIS A 395 -7.06 -27.22 19.87
CA HIS A 395 -6.91 -28.13 18.74
C HIS A 395 -5.87 -29.19 19.04
N GLU A 396 -6.21 -30.42 18.68
CA GLU A 396 -5.31 -31.56 18.73
C GLU A 396 -4.16 -31.38 17.74
N GLU A 397 -3.16 -32.23 17.88
CA GLU A 397 -2.06 -32.28 16.93
C GLU A 397 -2.63 -32.68 15.57
N PRO A 398 -2.45 -31.86 14.51
CA PRO A 398 -2.94 -32.25 13.20
C PRO A 398 -2.17 -33.48 12.72
N GLU A 399 -2.81 -34.26 11.86
CA GLU A 399 -2.09 -35.25 11.08
C GLU A 399 -1.17 -34.52 10.10
N TYR A 400 0.14 -34.73 10.25
CA TYR A 400 1.14 -34.05 9.42
C TYR A 400 1.32 -34.81 8.11
N GLU A 401 1.22 -34.06 7.01
CA GLU A 401 1.48 -34.54 5.66
C GLU A 401 2.74 -33.87 5.11
N PRO A 402 3.46 -34.50 4.15
CA PRO A 402 4.53 -33.83 3.45
C PRO A 402 3.99 -32.59 2.72
N ILE A 403 4.74 -31.48 2.75
CA ILE A 403 4.30 -30.22 2.13
C ILE A 403 5.14 -29.94 0.89
N GLU A 404 4.47 -29.85 -0.26
CA GLU A 404 5.09 -29.40 -1.51
C GLU A 404 5.30 -27.88 -1.50
N MET A 405 6.53 -27.45 -1.77
CA MET A 405 6.93 -26.04 -1.84
C MET A 405 7.66 -25.72 -3.14
N PRO A 406 7.46 -24.53 -3.73
CA PRO A 406 8.19 -24.13 -4.93
C PRO A 406 9.68 -23.93 -4.62
N ILE A 407 10.55 -24.29 -5.57
CA ILE A 407 11.99 -24.04 -5.44
C ILE A 407 12.35 -22.59 -5.82
N ASN A 408 13.43 -22.08 -5.21
CA ASN A 408 14.03 -20.82 -5.61
C ASN A 408 14.48 -20.87 -7.07
N SER A 409 14.30 -19.75 -7.80
CA SER A 409 14.73 -19.62 -9.19
C SER A 409 15.43 -18.29 -9.43
N ALA A 410 16.56 -18.33 -10.13
CA ALA A 410 17.26 -17.13 -10.56
C ALA A 410 16.60 -16.44 -11.77
N THR A 411 15.63 -17.10 -12.43
CA THR A 411 14.97 -16.61 -13.66
C THR A 411 14.46 -15.18 -13.51
N GLY A 412 13.80 -14.84 -12.40
CA GLY A 412 13.28 -13.49 -12.19
C GLY A 412 14.39 -12.42 -12.18
N PHE A 413 15.49 -12.69 -11.48
CA PHE A 413 16.64 -11.78 -11.41
C PHE A 413 17.33 -11.62 -12.77
N VAL A 414 17.55 -12.73 -13.47
CA VAL A 414 18.22 -12.72 -14.78
C VAL A 414 17.35 -12.01 -15.83
N THR A 415 16.04 -12.25 -15.85
CA THR A 415 15.10 -11.53 -16.71
C THR A 415 15.08 -10.03 -16.40
N ALA A 416 15.08 -9.65 -15.12
CA ALA A 416 15.15 -8.24 -14.72
C ALA A 416 16.44 -7.58 -15.20
N PHE A 417 17.60 -8.25 -15.04
CA PHE A 417 18.89 -7.77 -15.54
C PHE A 417 18.86 -7.50 -17.05
N PHE A 418 18.42 -8.47 -17.87
CA PHE A 418 18.36 -8.28 -19.31
C PHE A 418 17.35 -7.19 -19.71
N THR A 419 16.23 -7.09 -19.01
CA THR A 419 15.24 -6.03 -19.24
C THR A 419 15.82 -4.65 -18.91
N THR A 420 16.61 -4.52 -17.84
CA THR A 420 17.35 -3.29 -17.52
C THR A 420 18.38 -2.95 -18.61
N VAL A 421 19.11 -3.95 -19.13
CA VAL A 421 20.05 -3.76 -20.24
C VAL A 421 19.32 -3.27 -21.50
N ILE A 422 18.15 -3.84 -21.83
CA ILE A 422 17.32 -3.35 -22.94
C ILE A 422 16.92 -1.90 -22.71
N GLY A 423 16.37 -1.56 -21.54
CA GLY A 423 15.96 -0.20 -21.22
C GLY A 423 17.11 0.79 -21.35
N PHE A 424 18.27 0.49 -20.76
CA PHE A 424 19.48 1.31 -20.88
C PHE A 424 19.95 1.43 -22.33
N ALA A 425 20.00 0.33 -23.09
CA ALA A 425 20.39 0.33 -24.49
C ALA A 425 19.47 1.20 -25.35
N MET A 426 18.16 1.09 -25.16
CA MET A 426 17.16 1.87 -25.90
C MET A 426 17.31 3.36 -25.60
N ILE A 427 17.46 3.74 -24.33
CA ILE A 427 17.65 5.14 -23.92
C ILE A 427 18.85 5.77 -24.63
N TRP A 428 19.96 5.04 -24.73
CA TRP A 428 21.22 5.54 -25.33
C TRP A 428 21.37 5.20 -26.81
N HIS A 429 20.33 4.66 -27.46
CA HIS A 429 20.35 4.23 -28.87
C HIS A 429 21.46 3.21 -29.22
N ILE A 430 21.81 2.33 -28.27
CA ILE A 430 22.83 1.28 -28.45
C ILE A 430 22.16 -0.01 -28.94
N TRP A 431 21.84 -0.06 -30.24
CA TRP A 431 20.99 -1.11 -30.81
C TRP A 431 21.50 -2.55 -30.66
N TRP A 432 22.81 -2.78 -30.81
CA TRP A 432 23.37 -4.12 -30.64
C TRP A 432 23.17 -4.66 -29.22
N MET A 433 23.27 -3.80 -28.21
CA MET A 433 23.08 -4.16 -26.81
C MET A 433 21.60 -4.42 -26.50
N ALA A 434 20.69 -3.69 -27.14
CA ALA A 434 19.26 -3.96 -27.05
C ALA A 434 18.92 -5.34 -27.62
N ILE A 435 19.51 -5.73 -28.75
CA ILE A 435 19.35 -7.06 -29.36
C ILE A 435 19.91 -8.14 -28.44
N VAL A 436 21.12 -7.97 -27.90
CA VAL A 436 21.71 -8.92 -26.95
C VAL A 436 20.85 -9.06 -25.70
N GLY A 437 20.32 -7.95 -25.17
CA GLY A 437 19.40 -7.95 -24.05
C GLY A 437 18.12 -8.75 -24.33
N LEU A 438 17.51 -8.55 -25.52
CA LEU A 438 16.32 -9.28 -25.94
C LEU A 438 16.57 -10.79 -26.07
N ILE A 439 17.69 -11.16 -26.71
CA ILE A 439 18.10 -12.57 -26.83
C ILE A 439 18.33 -13.18 -25.45
N GLY A 440 18.98 -12.45 -24.54
CA GLY A 440 19.22 -12.90 -23.16
C GLY A 440 17.93 -13.12 -22.37
N ALA A 441 16.98 -12.19 -22.46
CA ALA A 441 15.67 -12.32 -21.83
C ALA A 441 14.88 -13.52 -22.40
N TYR A 442 14.88 -13.69 -23.72
CA TYR A 442 14.22 -14.82 -24.39
C TYR A 442 14.87 -16.16 -24.03
N ALA A 443 16.19 -16.26 -24.06
CA ALA A 443 16.92 -17.46 -23.66
C ALA A 443 16.63 -17.82 -22.19
N THR A 444 16.55 -16.83 -21.30
CA THR A 444 16.19 -17.03 -19.89
C THR A 444 14.79 -17.62 -19.74
N PHE A 445 13.82 -17.13 -20.52
CA PHE A 445 12.47 -17.69 -20.58
C PHE A 445 12.48 -19.13 -21.08
N VAL A 446 13.21 -19.43 -22.16
CA VAL A 446 13.31 -20.78 -22.74
C VAL A 446 13.93 -21.77 -21.74
N VAL A 447 15.01 -21.38 -21.07
CA VAL A 447 15.64 -22.20 -20.01
C VAL A 447 14.68 -22.46 -18.86
N PHE A 448 13.90 -21.46 -18.46
CA PHE A 448 12.88 -21.64 -17.43
C PHE A 448 11.76 -22.58 -17.88
N ALA A 449 11.31 -22.47 -19.12
CA ALA A 449 10.26 -23.30 -19.68
C ALA A 449 10.66 -24.78 -19.82
N TRP A 450 11.96 -25.07 -19.97
CA TRP A 450 12.52 -26.43 -20.04
C TRP A 450 12.98 -26.99 -18.68
N ARG A 451 12.66 -26.33 -17.56
CA ARG A 451 13.02 -26.87 -16.25
C ARG A 451 12.11 -28.06 -15.89
N ASP A 452 12.69 -29.18 -15.48
CA ASP A 452 11.90 -30.38 -15.12
C ASP A 452 11.51 -30.42 -13.63
N VAL A 453 12.29 -29.80 -12.75
CA VAL A 453 12.06 -29.81 -11.29
C VAL A 453 11.45 -28.47 -10.87
N HIS A 454 10.22 -28.49 -10.35
CA HIS A 454 9.53 -27.27 -9.93
C HIS A 454 9.31 -27.13 -8.42
N HIS A 455 9.24 -28.26 -7.72
CA HIS A 455 8.86 -28.31 -6.31
C HIS A 455 9.86 -29.14 -5.52
N ILE A 456 9.95 -28.83 -4.24
CA ILE A 456 10.59 -29.66 -3.21
C ILE A 456 9.52 -30.10 -2.23
N GLU A 457 9.66 -31.30 -1.70
CA GLU A 457 8.81 -31.82 -0.64
C GLU A 457 9.52 -31.61 0.70
N ILE A 458 8.82 -31.03 1.66
CA ILE A 458 9.29 -30.93 3.04
C ILE A 458 8.82 -32.20 3.77
N PRO A 459 9.74 -33.03 4.32
CA PRO A 459 9.37 -34.26 5.01
C PRO A 459 8.47 -34.02 6.22
N VAL A 460 7.59 -34.98 6.49
CA VAL A 460 6.64 -34.96 7.62
C VAL A 460 7.35 -34.73 8.95
N GLU A 461 8.52 -35.33 9.15
CA GLU A 461 9.28 -35.21 10.39
C GLU A 461 9.71 -33.77 10.66
N GLU A 462 10.07 -33.03 9.60
CA GLU A 462 10.49 -31.63 9.71
C GLU A 462 9.30 -30.70 9.97
N VAL A 463 8.17 -30.93 9.27
CA VAL A 463 6.92 -30.21 9.51
C VAL A 463 6.46 -30.41 10.96
N ALA A 464 6.43 -31.66 11.43
CA ALA A 464 6.04 -32.01 12.79
C ALA A 464 6.98 -31.40 13.83
N ARG A 465 8.29 -31.42 13.60
CA ARG A 465 9.29 -30.82 14.51
C ARG A 465 9.06 -29.33 14.70
N ILE A 466 8.85 -28.59 13.61
CA ILE A 466 8.64 -27.14 13.63
C ILE A 466 7.31 -26.78 14.31
N ASP A 467 6.22 -27.47 13.96
CA ASP A 467 4.91 -27.17 14.52
C ASP A 467 4.83 -27.54 16.02
N ARG A 468 5.38 -28.69 16.43
CA ARG A 468 5.45 -29.08 17.85
C ARG A 468 6.22 -28.06 18.69
N ALA A 469 7.32 -27.50 18.17
CA ALA A 469 8.06 -26.45 18.86
C ALA A 469 7.20 -25.20 19.10
N ASN A 470 6.43 -24.76 18.09
CA ASN A 470 5.50 -23.63 18.21
C ASN A 470 4.36 -23.94 19.20
N ARG A 471 3.78 -25.15 19.13
CA ARG A 471 2.73 -25.59 20.06
C ARG A 471 3.22 -25.63 21.50
N ALA A 472 4.44 -26.12 21.75
CA ALA A 472 5.05 -26.15 23.08
C ALA A 472 5.23 -24.73 23.64
N ALA A 473 5.80 -23.81 22.87
CA ALA A 473 5.98 -22.42 23.29
C ALA A 473 4.63 -21.74 23.61
N ARG A 474 3.59 -22.01 22.82
CA ARG A 474 2.24 -21.49 23.07
C ARG A 474 1.57 -22.11 24.29
N ALA A 475 1.75 -23.40 24.52
CA ALA A 475 1.23 -24.07 25.71
C ALA A 475 1.88 -23.50 26.99
N GLU A 476 3.19 -23.28 26.99
CA GLU A 476 3.91 -22.62 28.09
C GLU A 476 3.41 -21.19 28.30
N ALA A 477 3.21 -20.42 27.23
CA ALA A 477 2.70 -19.07 27.29
C ALA A 477 1.25 -18.98 27.82
N LEU A 478 0.40 -19.99 27.56
CA LEU A 478 -0.94 -20.10 28.15
C LEU A 478 -0.88 -20.42 29.66
N GLN A 479 0.08 -21.24 30.09
CA GLN A 479 0.24 -21.58 31.51
C GLN A 479 0.77 -20.41 32.34
N THR A 480 1.72 -19.65 31.78
CA THR A 480 2.32 -18.47 32.42
C THR A 480 1.46 -17.21 32.33
N GLY A 481 0.39 -17.23 31.52
CA GLY A 481 -0.48 -16.07 31.30
C GLY A 481 0.11 -15.01 30.37
N ALA A 482 1.17 -15.34 29.62
CA ALA A 482 1.79 -14.45 28.64
C ALA A 482 0.92 -14.23 27.38
N ILE A 483 -0.04 -15.13 27.13
CA ILE A 483 -1.09 -14.94 26.11
C ILE A 483 -2.31 -14.34 26.80
N SER A 484 -2.64 -13.09 26.45
CA SER A 484 -3.82 -12.35 26.94
C SER A 484 -4.81 -12.01 25.84
#